data_AF-A0A133ZZF7-F1
#
_entry.id   AF-A0A133ZZF7-F1
#
_cell.length_a   1.000
_cell.length_b   1.000
_cell.length_c   1.000
_cell.angle_alpha   90.00
_cell.angle_beta   90.00
_cell.angle_gamma   90.00
#
_symmetry.space_group_name_H-M   'P 1'
#
loop_
_entity.id
_entity.type
_entity.pdbx_description
1 polymer ?
#
loop_
_entity_poly.entity_id
_entity_poly.type
_entity_poly.pdbx_seq_one_letter_code
_entity_poly.pdbx_strand_id
1 'polypeptide(L)'
;MELKIHPNDKMTPVERAKAIAEKRDYDRIMMDPFLGEIKARLIGKNTREYWRNEDSLVMGDIVSMNRFGLDGMGVGTCKKSGYRYL
;
A
#
# COMPACT_ATOMS: atom_id res chain seq x y z
N MET A 1 13.46 -2.87 -5.13
CA MET A 1 12.89 -3.79 -4.13
C MET A 1 11.71 -4.49 -4.79
N GLU A 2 11.55 -5.79 -4.60
CA GLU A 2 10.51 -6.59 -5.29
C GLU A 2 9.30 -6.85 -4.38
N LEU A 3 8.13 -6.99 -4.99
CA LEU A 3 6.90 -7.41 -4.29
C LEU A 3 6.96 -8.90 -3.96
N LYS A 4 6.53 -9.26 -2.76
CA LYS A 4 6.53 -10.62 -2.25
C LYS A 4 5.14 -10.95 -1.72
N ILE A 5 4.68 -12.16 -2.02
CA ILE A 5 3.46 -12.70 -1.41
C ILE A 5 3.71 -12.86 0.08
N HIS A 6 2.75 -12.41 0.89
CA HIS A 6 2.84 -12.55 2.34
C HIS A 6 2.82 -14.05 2.73
N PRO A 7 3.62 -14.52 3.69
CA PRO A 7 3.76 -15.96 3.97
C PRO A 7 2.46 -16.70 4.33
N ASN A 8 1.46 -15.97 4.82
CA ASN A 8 0.14 -16.53 5.18
C ASN A 8 -0.85 -16.54 4.01
N ASP A 9 -0.52 -15.91 2.89
CA ASP A 9 -1.40 -15.81 1.72
C ASP A 9 -1.12 -16.96 0.76
N LYS A 10 -2.19 -17.55 0.22
CA LYS A 10 -2.11 -18.61 -0.80
C LYS A 10 -2.33 -18.07 -2.21
N MET A 11 -2.83 -16.84 -2.32
CA MET A 11 -3.12 -16.14 -3.55
C MET A 11 -2.46 -14.76 -3.56
N THR A 12 -2.09 -14.28 -4.74
CA THR A 12 -1.80 -12.86 -4.97
C THR A 12 -3.07 -12.02 -4.84
N PRO A 13 -2.96 -10.71 -4.56
CA PRO A 13 -4.12 -9.82 -4.56
C PRO A 13 -4.94 -9.86 -5.86
N VAL A 14 -4.29 -10.00 -7.01
CA VAL A 14 -4.95 -10.08 -8.32
C VAL A 14 -5.75 -11.38 -8.46
N GLU A 15 -5.17 -12.51 -8.06
CA GLU A 15 -5.87 -13.80 -8.08
C GLU A 15 -7.07 -13.82 -7.13
N ARG A 16 -6.92 -13.23 -5.94
CA ARG A 16 -7.98 -13.08 -4.95
C ARG A 16 -9.12 -12.21 -5.46
N ALA A 17 -8.81 -11.04 -6.04
CA ALA A 17 -9.81 -10.17 -6.65
C ALA A 17 -10.60 -10.90 -7.75
N LYS A 18 -9.91 -11.69 -8.57
CA LYS A 18 -10.54 -12.52 -9.60
C LYS A 18 -11.45 -13.61 -9.00
N ALA A 19 -10.98 -14.34 -7.98
CA ALA A 19 -11.78 -15.37 -7.32
C ALA A 19 -13.06 -14.81 -6.69
N ILE A 20 -12.96 -13.64 -6.05
CA ILE A 20 -14.12 -12.92 -5.48
C ILE A 20 -15.10 -12.51 -6.58
N ALA A 21 -14.62 -11.92 -7.68
CA ALA A 21 -15.46 -11.52 -8.80
C ALA A 21 -16.21 -12.70 -9.45
N GLU A 22 -15.56 -13.86 -9.51
CA GLU A 22 -16.11 -15.10 -10.05
C GLU A 22 -16.92 -15.92 -9.02
N LYS A 23 -17.08 -15.43 -7.78
CA LYS A 23 -17.76 -16.14 -6.67
C LYS A 23 -17.18 -17.52 -6.38
N ARG A 24 -15.87 -17.68 -6.54
CA ARG A 24 -15.12 -18.90 -6.17
C ARG A 24 -14.55 -18.77 -4.76
N ASP A 25 -14.10 -19.89 -4.21
CA ASP A 25 -13.36 -19.90 -2.94
C ASP A 25 -12.08 -19.06 -3.05
N TYR A 26 -11.82 -18.30 -1.99
CA TYR A 26 -10.66 -17.42 -1.83
C TYR A 26 -10.03 -17.63 -0.44
N ASP A 27 -8.75 -17.29 -0.30
CA ASP A 27 -7.97 -17.58 0.92
C ASP A 27 -8.30 -16.66 2.10
N ARG A 28 -8.56 -15.37 1.85
CA ARG A 28 -9.02 -14.38 2.84
C ARG A 28 -9.72 -13.19 2.19
N ILE A 29 -10.41 -12.40 3.00
CA ILE A 29 -11.01 -11.12 2.57
C ILE A 29 -9.89 -10.13 2.18
N MET A 30 -10.12 -9.37 1.10
CA MET A 30 -9.22 -8.31 0.66
C MET A 30 -9.17 -7.16 1.68
N MET A 31 -7.97 -6.61 1.91
CA MET A 31 -7.75 -5.54 2.86
C MET A 31 -6.73 -4.52 2.33
N ASP A 32 -7.13 -3.25 2.27
CA ASP A 32 -6.28 -2.12 1.90
C ASP A 32 -6.51 -0.93 2.86
N PRO A 33 -5.73 -0.82 3.94
CA PRO A 33 -5.84 0.27 4.90
C PRO A 33 -5.11 1.53 4.42
N PHE A 34 -5.69 2.70 4.71
CA PHE A 34 -5.00 3.98 4.55
C PHE A 34 -3.90 4.17 5.59
N LEU A 35 -2.68 3.72 5.29
CA LEU A 35 -1.55 3.78 6.23
C LEU A 35 -0.88 5.16 6.33
N GLY A 36 -1.05 6.04 5.34
CA GLY A 36 -0.56 7.43 5.37
C GLY A 36 0.89 7.57 5.88
N GLU A 37 1.05 8.30 7.00
CA GLU A 37 2.36 8.58 7.62
C GLU A 37 3.05 7.36 8.26
N ILE A 38 2.31 6.28 8.51
CA ILE A 38 2.89 5.03 9.02
C ILE A 38 3.90 4.48 8.01
N LYS A 39 3.63 4.63 6.70
CA LYS A 39 4.54 4.20 5.62
C LYS A 39 5.89 4.93 5.69
N ALA A 40 5.92 6.20 6.09
CA ALA A 40 7.15 6.96 6.26
C ALA A 40 8.07 6.32 7.32
N ARG A 41 7.49 5.91 8.45
CA ARG A 41 8.24 5.28 9.55
C ARG A 41 8.79 3.91 9.15
N LEU A 42 8.08 3.15 8.31
CA LEU A 42 8.54 1.84 7.84
C LEU A 42 9.82 1.90 7.01
N ILE A 43 10.05 3.02 6.30
CA ILE A 43 11.25 3.26 5.50
C ILE A 43 12.29 4.13 6.22
N GLY A 44 12.10 4.41 7.52
CA GLY A 44 13.03 5.21 8.33
C GLY A 44 13.06 6.69 7.98
N LYS A 45 12.01 7.23 7.34
CA LYS A 45 11.91 8.65 6.95
C LYS A 45 10.88 9.39 7.79
N ASN A 46 11.01 10.71 7.88
CA ASN A 46 9.96 11.54 8.46
C ASN A 46 8.83 11.82 7.44
N THR A 47 7.70 12.32 7.92
CA THR A 47 6.52 12.63 7.10
C THR A 47 6.84 13.57 5.92
N ARG A 48 7.69 14.59 6.13
CA ARG A 48 8.03 15.58 5.09
C ARG A 48 8.90 14.97 3.99
N GLU A 49 9.88 14.15 4.35
CA GLU A 49 10.75 13.42 3.41
C GLU A 49 9.98 12.38 2.61
N TYR A 50 9.00 11.73 3.25
CA TYR A 50 8.13 10.77 2.59
C TYR A 50 7.26 11.43 1.52
N TRP A 51 6.58 12.53 1.83
CA TRP A 51 5.63 13.16 0.89
C TRP A 51 6.26 13.91 -0.28
N ARG A 52 7.55 14.27 -0.19
CA ARG A 52 8.23 15.12 -1.19
C ARG A 52 9.13 14.36 -2.16
N ASN A 53 9.23 13.05 -2.03
CA ASN A 53 10.11 12.23 -2.86
C ASN A 53 9.34 11.00 -3.32
N GLU A 54 9.27 10.83 -4.64
CA GLU A 54 8.56 9.76 -5.33
C GLU A 54 9.09 8.38 -4.93
N ASP A 55 10.41 8.23 -4.78
CA ASP A 55 11.02 6.97 -4.35
C ASP A 55 10.57 6.59 -2.95
N SER A 56 10.42 7.56 -2.04
CA SER A 56 9.88 7.31 -0.70
C SER A 56 8.46 6.77 -0.76
N LEU A 57 7.61 7.32 -1.64
CA LEU A 57 6.22 6.87 -1.80
C LEU A 57 6.18 5.43 -2.30
N VAL A 58 6.93 5.14 -3.36
CA VAL A 58 7.00 3.79 -3.96
C VAL A 58 7.58 2.79 -2.97
N MET A 59 8.68 3.14 -2.29
CA MET A 59 9.31 2.25 -1.30
C MET A 59 8.43 2.02 -0.07
N GLY A 60 7.72 3.04 0.40
CA GLY A 60 6.76 2.90 1.50
C GLY A 60 5.64 1.92 1.16
N ASP A 61 5.14 1.97 -0.08
CA ASP A 61 4.11 1.04 -0.56
C ASP A 61 4.65 -0.38 -0.70
N ILE A 62 5.83 -0.57 -1.31
CA ILE A 62 6.44 -1.91 -1.44
C ILE A 62 6.69 -2.53 -0.06
N VAL A 63 7.26 -1.75 0.88
CA VAL A 63 7.55 -2.25 2.23
C VAL A 63 6.28 -2.57 3.00
N SER A 64 5.27 -1.70 2.93
CA SER A 64 4.00 -1.94 3.63
C SER A 64 3.23 -3.13 3.05
N MET A 65 3.20 -3.28 1.71
CA MET A 65 2.61 -4.43 1.04
C MET A 65 3.28 -5.73 1.47
N ASN A 66 4.62 -5.79 1.41
CA ASN A 66 5.36 -6.98 1.80
C ASN A 66 5.24 -7.30 3.29
N ARG A 67 5.15 -6.28 4.16
CA ARG A 67 5.09 -6.45 5.62
C ARG A 67 3.72 -6.90 6.11
N PHE A 68 2.65 -6.38 5.52
CA PHE A 68 1.29 -6.61 6.01
C PHE A 68 0.42 -7.47 5.09
N GLY A 69 0.89 -7.81 3.89
CA GLY A 69 0.09 -8.52 2.89
C GLY A 69 -1.06 -7.67 2.36
N LEU A 70 -0.79 -6.42 2.00
CA LEU A 70 -1.85 -5.53 1.49
C LEU A 70 -2.35 -6.01 0.12
N ASP A 71 -3.64 -5.83 -0.13
CA ASP A 71 -4.27 -6.17 -1.41
C ASP A 71 -4.24 -5.03 -2.44
N GLY A 72 -3.88 -3.83 -1.98
CA GLY A 72 -3.81 -2.63 -2.78
C GLY A 72 -2.51 -1.89 -2.57
N MET A 73 -2.12 -1.14 -3.60
CA MET A 73 -1.09 -0.11 -3.52
C MET A 73 -1.71 1.21 -3.93
N GLY A 74 -1.44 2.24 -3.15
CA GLY A 74 -2.05 3.55 -3.29
C GLY A 74 -0.99 4.61 -3.06
N VAL A 75 -0.28 4.95 -4.13
CA VAL A 75 0.70 6.04 -4.13
C VAL A 75 0.01 7.34 -4.51
N GLY A 76 0.01 8.30 -3.61
CA GLY A 76 -0.56 9.60 -3.89
C GLY A 76 -0.15 10.60 -2.83
N THR A 77 0.41 11.73 -3.24
CA THR A 77 0.70 12.81 -2.29
C THR A 77 -0.61 13.29 -1.70
N CYS A 78 -0.70 13.43 -0.38
CA CYS A 78 -1.71 14.29 0.23
C CYS A 78 -1.33 15.75 -0.04
N LYS A 79 -1.33 16.18 -1.32
CA LYS A 79 -1.50 17.59 -1.60
C LYS A 79 -2.93 17.88 -1.17
N LYS A 80 -3.09 18.58 -0.03
CA LYS A 80 -4.27 19.40 0.19
C LYS A 80 -4.55 20.08 -1.14
N SER A 81 -5.66 19.73 -1.81
CA SER A 81 -6.20 20.56 -2.86
C SER A 81 -6.28 21.98 -2.28
N GLY A 82 -5.48 22.89 -2.83
CA GLY A 82 -5.35 24.30 -2.45
C GLY A 82 -5.92 24.74 -1.10
N TYR A 83 -5.07 24.84 -0.08
CA TYR A 83 -5.16 26.02 0.79
C TYR A 83 -4.14 27.03 0.27
N ARG A 84 -4.61 27.83 -0.69
CA ARG A 84 -4.07 29.15 -0.96
C ARG A 84 -4.41 29.96 0.29
N TYR A 85 -3.41 30.24 1.13
CA TYR A 85 -3.56 31.30 2.12
C TYR A 85 -3.73 32.59 1.31
N LEU A 86 -4.97 33.07 1.25
CA LEU A 86 -5.27 34.47 0.98
C LEU A 86 -4.98 35.27 2.24
#